data_AF-A0A7R8USA9-F1
#
_entry.id   AF-A0A7R8USA9-F1
#
_cell.length_a   1.000
_cell.length_b   1.000
_cell.length_c   1.000
_cell.angle_alpha   90.00
_cell.angle_beta   90.00
_cell.angle_gamma   90.00
#
_symmetry.space_group_name_H-M   'P 1'
#
loop_
_entity.id
_entity.type
_entity.pdbx_description
1 polymer ?
#
loop_
_entity_poly.entity_id
_entity_poly.type
_entity_poly.pdbx_seq_one_letter_code
_entity_poly.pdbx_strand_id
1 'polypeptide(L)'
;MALNSTFDGWKHWEKHGRSEYVKLIRHALRDEDSARNESLKGNLSRPIYDLFWQCLKGRIRRDSVISALNDILSLHWDLASHVLDVINIIDAETSLLSDGLTDERQIFCQVVKDIEKVIPDKLLKERLEIDTLQDAGTVKNKIFYTKFIKIKTKLYYKQRRFNLFREESEGYAKLITELNQDFGASSSVAILDIIKSLIGEICGNSEKYGKSSSGIGTIDSGGN
;
A
#
# COMPACT_ATOMS: atom_id res chain seq x y z
N MET A 1 -26.83 -18.21 8.99
CA MET A 1 -27.97 -17.34 9.30
C MET A 1 -27.37 -15.97 9.58
N ALA A 2 -27.31 -15.11 8.56
CA ALA A 2 -26.67 -13.80 8.69
C ALA A 2 -27.49 -12.94 9.65
N LEU A 3 -26.89 -12.45 10.73
CA LEU A 3 -27.49 -11.46 11.60
C LEU A 3 -27.60 -10.14 10.84
N ASN A 4 -28.64 -10.02 10.02
CA ASN A 4 -29.11 -8.78 9.39
C ASN A 4 -29.82 -7.89 10.42
N SER A 5 -29.29 -7.75 11.64
CA SER A 5 -29.85 -6.81 12.61
C SER A 5 -29.24 -5.44 12.36
N THR A 6 -29.85 -4.65 11.48
CA THR A 6 -29.60 -3.20 11.46
C THR A 6 -29.95 -2.67 12.84
N PHE A 7 -28.96 -2.16 13.57
CA PHE A 7 -29.18 -1.53 14.86
C PHE A 7 -30.20 -0.38 14.70
N ASP A 8 -31.27 -0.35 15.50
CA ASP A 8 -32.37 0.65 15.38
C ASP A 8 -32.28 1.75 16.45
N GLY A 9 -31.32 1.64 17.38
CA GLY A 9 -31.14 2.57 18.50
C GLY A 9 -30.60 3.96 18.11
N TRP A 10 -30.44 4.26 16.82
CA TRP A 10 -29.86 5.53 16.33
C TRP A 10 -30.66 6.78 16.74
N LYS A 11 -32.00 6.66 16.82
CA LYS A 11 -32.87 7.80 17.20
C LYS A 11 -32.71 8.23 18.67
N HIS A 12 -32.24 7.32 19.53
CA HIS A 12 -32.05 7.55 20.97
C HIS A 12 -30.60 7.25 21.39
N TRP A 13 -29.65 7.65 20.55
CA TRP A 13 -28.21 7.36 20.73
C TRP A 13 -27.70 7.76 22.12
N GLU A 14 -27.99 9.00 22.54
CA GLU A 14 -27.51 9.59 23.79
C GLU A 14 -28.14 8.98 25.06
N LYS A 15 -29.34 8.38 24.96
CA LYS A 15 -30.04 7.81 26.13
C LYS A 15 -29.67 6.35 26.39
N HIS A 16 -29.83 5.51 25.37
CA HIS A 16 -29.62 4.06 25.50
C HIS A 16 -28.81 3.50 24.33
N GLY A 17 -28.84 4.15 23.16
CA GLY A 17 -28.28 3.59 21.93
C GLY A 17 -26.78 3.27 22.00
N ARG A 18 -25.96 4.13 22.60
CA ARG A 18 -24.52 3.82 22.80
C ARG A 18 -24.31 2.55 23.61
N SER A 19 -25.07 2.38 24.71
CA SER A 19 -24.92 1.23 25.60
C SER A 19 -25.36 -0.08 24.92
N GLU A 20 -26.40 -0.02 24.09
CA GLU A 20 -26.88 -1.16 23.31
C GLU A 20 -25.92 -1.50 22.16
N TYR A 21 -25.33 -0.49 21.53
CA TYR A 21 -24.32 -0.67 20.48
C TYR A 21 -23.06 -1.37 21.01
N VAL A 22 -22.53 -0.94 22.16
CA VAL A 22 -21.37 -1.61 22.78
C VAL A 22 -21.70 -3.06 23.18
N LYS A 23 -22.93 -3.32 23.66
CA LYS A 23 -23.39 -4.69 23.94
C LYS A 23 -23.47 -5.55 22.67
N LEU A 24 -23.95 -4.98 21.56
CA LEU A 24 -24.02 -5.65 20.26
C LEU A 24 -22.62 -6.06 19.78
N ILE A 25 -21.65 -5.13 19.83
CA ILE A 25 -20.26 -5.41 19.45
C ILE A 25 -19.64 -6.47 20.37
N ARG A 26 -19.90 -6.40 21.68
CA ARG A 26 -19.43 -7.42 22.64
C ARG A 26 -20.02 -8.81 22.36
N HIS A 27 -21.28 -8.88 21.94
CA HIS A 27 -21.91 -10.15 21.55
C HIS A 27 -21.28 -10.69 20.27
N ALA A 28 -21.10 -9.83 19.26
CA ALA A 28 -20.47 -10.22 17.99
C ALA A 28 -19.04 -10.73 18.18
N LEU A 29 -18.27 -10.14 19.11
CA LEU A 29 -16.92 -10.61 19.45
C LEU A 29 -16.92 -11.99 20.12
N ARG A 30 -17.93 -12.30 20.95
CA ARG A 30 -18.04 -13.63 21.59
C ARG A 30 -18.39 -14.75 20.60
N ASP A 31 -19.14 -14.41 19.54
CA ASP A 31 -19.40 -15.34 18.45
C ASP A 31 -18.15 -15.58 17.58
N GLU A 32 -17.25 -14.59 17.46
CA GLU A 32 -15.96 -14.72 16.76
C GLU A 32 -15.02 -15.75 17.40
N ASP A 33 -14.88 -15.72 18.72
CA ASP A 33 -14.02 -16.67 19.44
C ASP A 33 -14.49 -18.14 19.28
N SER A 34 -15.79 -18.35 19.02
CA SER A 34 -16.41 -19.66 18.91
C SER A 34 -16.27 -20.28 17.50
N ALA A 35 -16.09 -19.44 16.47
CA ALA A 35 -16.05 -19.85 15.08
C ALA A 35 -14.72 -19.44 14.44
N ARG A 36 -13.71 -20.32 14.55
CA ARG A 36 -12.51 -20.28 13.70
C ARG A 36 -12.96 -20.28 12.24
N ASN A 37 -12.99 -19.13 11.55
CA ASN A 37 -12.82 -18.97 10.09
C ASN A 37 -13.20 -17.56 9.60
N GLU A 38 -12.48 -17.11 8.57
CA GLU A 38 -12.47 -15.82 7.85
C GLU A 38 -13.82 -15.19 7.47
N SER A 39 -14.95 -15.89 7.66
CA SER A 39 -16.30 -15.40 7.35
C SER A 39 -16.84 -14.40 8.37
N LEU A 40 -16.19 -14.21 9.52
CA LEU A 40 -16.66 -13.35 10.61
C LEU A 40 -16.25 -11.87 10.52
N LYS A 41 -15.26 -11.52 9.69
CA LYS A 41 -14.95 -10.11 9.40
C LYS A 41 -16.20 -9.31 9.00
N GLY A 42 -17.19 -9.97 8.37
CA GLY A 42 -18.47 -9.35 8.01
C GLY A 42 -19.38 -8.95 9.19
N ASN A 43 -19.30 -9.64 10.33
CA ASN A 43 -20.21 -9.40 11.47
C ASN A 43 -19.87 -8.13 12.24
N LEU A 44 -18.59 -7.79 12.37
CA LEU A 44 -18.15 -6.55 13.03
C LEU A 44 -18.03 -5.37 12.06
N SER A 45 -17.68 -5.62 10.79
CA SER A 45 -17.52 -4.54 9.81
C SER A 45 -18.82 -3.78 9.57
N ARG A 46 -19.97 -4.46 9.52
CA ARG A 46 -21.27 -3.83 9.22
C ARG A 46 -21.72 -2.86 10.34
N PRO A 47 -21.76 -3.25 11.63
CA PRO A 47 -22.08 -2.33 12.71
C PRO A 47 -21.10 -1.16 12.87
N ILE A 48 -19.80 -1.37 12.60
CA ILE A 48 -18.79 -0.31 12.63
C ILE A 48 -19.02 0.65 11.47
N TYR A 49 -19.28 0.14 10.27
CA TYR A 49 -19.61 0.95 9.10
C TYR A 49 -20.86 1.80 9.35
N ASP A 50 -21.93 1.20 9.87
CA ASP A 50 -23.18 1.91 10.15
C ASP A 50 -22.96 3.06 11.15
N LEU A 51 -22.12 2.89 12.16
CA LEU A 51 -21.78 3.95 13.12
C LEU A 51 -21.19 5.19 12.43
N PHE A 52 -20.17 4.98 11.59
CA PHE A 52 -19.54 6.07 10.86
C PHE A 52 -20.50 6.68 9.84
N TRP A 53 -21.27 5.85 9.14
CA TRP A 53 -22.24 6.33 8.16
C TRP A 53 -23.35 7.18 8.78
N GLN A 54 -23.83 6.84 9.99
CA GLN A 54 -24.77 7.70 10.72
C GLN A 54 -24.14 9.03 11.16
N CYS A 55 -22.84 9.06 11.45
CA CYS A 55 -22.11 10.28 11.74
C CYS A 55 -22.01 11.18 10.50
N LEU A 56 -21.71 10.60 9.33
CA LEU A 56 -21.63 11.33 8.06
C LEU A 56 -22.98 11.94 7.68
N LYS A 57 -24.07 11.20 7.91
CA LYS A 57 -25.45 11.69 7.74
C LYS A 57 -25.92 12.68 8.81
N GLY A 58 -25.06 13.05 9.76
CA GLY A 58 -25.36 14.04 10.80
C GLY A 58 -26.33 13.58 11.89
N ARG A 59 -26.63 12.28 11.99
CA ARG A 59 -27.54 11.76 13.04
C ARG A 59 -26.88 11.62 14.41
N ILE A 60 -25.55 11.49 14.43
CA ILE A 60 -24.74 11.32 15.63
C ILE A 60 -23.63 12.37 15.62
N ARG A 61 -23.28 12.89 16.80
CA ARG A 61 -22.16 13.82 16.95
C ARG A 61 -20.82 13.10 16.88
N ARG A 62 -19.80 13.76 16.30
CA ARG A 62 -18.42 13.26 16.23
C ARG A 62 -17.87 12.83 17.59
N ASP A 63 -18.05 13.68 18.62
CA ASP A 63 -17.61 13.38 19.99
C ASP A 63 -18.18 12.06 20.52
N SER A 64 -19.47 11.80 20.23
CA SER A 64 -20.17 10.59 20.65
C SER A 64 -19.66 9.35 19.90
N VAL A 65 -19.25 9.47 18.63
CA VAL A 65 -18.61 8.40 17.87
C VAL A 65 -17.25 8.04 18.45
N ILE A 66 -16.41 9.05 18.74
CA ILE A 66 -15.08 8.82 19.34
C ILE A 66 -15.22 8.16 20.72
N SER A 67 -16.20 8.58 21.51
CA SER A 67 -16.47 7.98 22.80
C SER A 67 -16.92 6.52 22.67
N ALA A 68 -17.78 6.19 21.69
CA ALA A 68 -18.19 4.81 21.41
C ALA A 68 -17.04 3.95 20.87
N LEU A 69 -16.18 4.52 20.01
CA LEU A 69 -14.98 3.84 19.53
C LEU A 69 -14.03 3.53 20.68
N ASN A 70 -13.82 4.47 21.61
CA ASN A 70 -12.97 4.22 22.78
C ASN A 70 -13.50 3.04 23.63
N ASP A 71 -14.82 2.99 23.86
CA ASP A 71 -15.44 1.86 24.56
C ASP A 71 -15.21 0.54 23.82
N ILE A 72 -15.33 0.53 22.50
CA ILE A 72 -15.18 -0.68 21.67
C ILE A 72 -13.73 -1.13 21.58
N LEU A 73 -12.79 -0.21 21.36
CA LEU A 73 -11.36 -0.50 21.31
C LEU A 73 -10.84 -1.03 22.65
N SER A 74 -11.50 -0.69 23.77
CA SER A 74 -11.19 -1.26 25.08
C SER A 74 -11.63 -2.73 25.26
N LEU A 75 -12.51 -3.25 24.38
CA LEU A 75 -13.00 -4.62 24.46
C LEU A 75 -11.96 -5.63 23.95
N HIS A 76 -11.29 -5.33 22.84
CA HIS A 76 -10.34 -6.23 22.20
C HIS A 76 -9.31 -5.47 21.35
N TRP A 77 -8.05 -5.92 21.41
CA TRP A 77 -6.92 -5.28 20.75
C TRP A 77 -7.01 -5.31 19.22
N ASP A 78 -7.64 -6.33 18.64
CA ASP A 78 -7.79 -6.45 17.17
C ASP A 78 -8.92 -5.58 16.60
N LEU A 79 -9.75 -4.95 17.43
CA LEU A 79 -10.81 -4.07 16.93
C LEU A 79 -10.25 -2.80 16.27
N ALA A 80 -9.03 -2.38 16.65
CA ALA A 80 -8.36 -1.26 16.02
C ALA A 80 -8.08 -1.52 14.53
N SER A 81 -7.71 -2.75 14.16
CA SER A 81 -7.45 -3.12 12.77
C SER A 81 -8.75 -3.14 11.95
N HIS A 82 -9.80 -3.73 12.50
CA HIS A 82 -11.13 -3.80 11.88
C HIS A 82 -11.76 -2.43 11.67
N VAL A 83 -11.61 -1.53 12.65
CA VAL A 83 -12.08 -0.14 12.52
C VAL A 83 -11.35 0.58 11.38
N LEU A 84 -10.04 0.38 11.24
CA LEU A 84 -9.26 1.00 10.16
C LEU A 84 -9.62 0.42 8.79
N ASP A 85 -9.87 -0.88 8.68
CA ASP A 85 -10.34 -1.51 7.44
C ASP A 85 -11.67 -0.87 6.99
N VAL A 86 -12.61 -0.65 7.92
CA VAL A 86 -13.88 0.02 7.63
C VAL A 86 -13.68 1.49 7.27
N ILE A 87 -12.78 2.21 7.94
CA ILE A 87 -12.45 3.60 7.61
C ILE A 87 -11.95 3.70 6.16
N ASN A 88 -11.11 2.77 5.71
CA ASN A 88 -10.62 2.74 4.32
C ASN A 88 -11.74 2.49 3.30
N ILE A 89 -12.75 1.68 3.65
CA ILE A 89 -13.94 1.50 2.80
C ILE A 89 -14.71 2.82 2.67
N ILE A 90 -14.95 3.50 3.79
CA ILE A 90 -15.66 4.79 3.81
C ILE A 90 -14.84 5.88 3.10
N ASP A 91 -13.51 5.84 3.22
CA ASP A 91 -12.61 6.74 2.51
C ASP A 91 -12.77 6.60 0.99
N ALA A 92 -12.76 5.37 0.49
CA ALA A 92 -12.95 5.07 -0.93
C ALA A 92 -14.33 5.52 -1.42
N GLU A 93 -15.39 5.24 -0.66
CA GLU A 93 -16.75 5.66 -0.99
C GLU A 93 -16.88 7.18 -1.02
N THR A 94 -16.39 7.88 0.00
CA THR A 94 -16.46 9.35 0.06
C THR A 94 -15.55 10.05 -0.96
N SER A 95 -14.45 9.41 -1.39
CA SER A 95 -13.54 9.94 -2.41
C SER A 95 -14.12 9.86 -3.83
N LEU A 96 -14.87 8.79 -4.14
CA LEU A 96 -15.43 8.55 -5.49
C LEU A 96 -16.68 9.39 -5.80
N LEU A 97 -17.32 9.98 -4.79
CA LEU A 97 -18.60 10.69 -4.91
C LEU A 97 -18.45 12.18 -5.27
N SER A 98 -17.37 12.54 -5.99
CA SER A 98 -16.89 13.92 -6.19
C SER A 98 -17.80 14.90 -6.95
N ASP A 99 -19.03 14.52 -7.33
CA ASP A 99 -19.98 15.41 -8.03
C ASP A 99 -21.14 15.95 -7.15
N GLY A 100 -21.19 15.65 -5.84
CA GLY A 100 -22.28 16.19 -5.00
C GLY A 100 -22.17 16.12 -3.47
N LEU A 101 -21.05 15.67 -2.89
CA LEU A 101 -20.95 15.36 -1.45
C LEU A 101 -19.74 15.99 -0.73
N THR A 102 -19.46 17.26 -1.00
CA THR A 102 -18.40 18.02 -0.29
C THR A 102 -18.56 18.01 1.24
N ASP A 103 -19.79 17.98 1.74
CA ASP A 103 -20.05 18.08 3.19
C ASP A 103 -19.76 16.76 3.93
N GLU A 104 -20.16 15.61 3.38
CA GLU A 104 -19.89 14.30 3.97
C GLU A 104 -18.39 13.99 4.00
N ARG A 105 -17.68 14.30 2.90
CA ARG A 105 -16.21 14.16 2.84
C ARG A 105 -15.53 15.05 3.88
N GLN A 106 -15.98 16.29 4.05
CA GLN A 106 -15.43 17.16 5.09
C GLN A 106 -15.68 16.60 6.50
N ILE A 107 -16.89 16.09 6.78
CA ILE A 107 -17.20 15.47 8.07
C ILE A 107 -16.31 14.24 8.29
N PHE A 108 -16.12 13.40 7.27
CA PHE A 108 -15.23 12.25 7.32
C PHE A 108 -13.81 12.65 7.71
N CYS A 109 -13.22 13.64 7.03
CA CYS A 109 -11.89 14.15 7.35
C CYS A 109 -11.77 14.66 8.80
N GLN A 110 -12.82 15.32 9.32
CA GLN A 110 -12.84 15.73 10.75
C GLN A 110 -12.93 14.53 11.70
N VAL A 111 -13.71 13.50 11.35
CA VAL A 111 -13.80 12.26 12.14
C VAL A 111 -12.46 11.52 12.16
N VAL A 112 -11.80 11.37 11.00
CA VAL A 112 -10.46 10.77 10.89
C VAL A 112 -9.46 11.52 11.77
N LYS A 113 -9.51 12.85 11.79
CA LYS A 113 -8.67 13.67 12.66
C LYS A 113 -8.96 13.41 14.15
N ASP A 114 -10.22 13.27 14.53
CA ASP A 114 -10.58 13.00 15.92
C ASP A 114 -10.25 11.56 16.36
N ILE A 115 -10.18 10.60 15.42
CA ILE A 115 -9.77 9.20 15.68
C ILE A 115 -8.31 9.12 16.16
N GLU A 116 -7.45 10.09 15.84
CA GLU A 116 -6.08 10.18 16.37
C GLU A 116 -6.03 10.21 17.91
N LYS A 117 -7.15 10.59 18.57
CA LYS A 117 -7.26 10.58 20.04
C LYS A 117 -7.45 9.19 20.62
N VAL A 118 -7.92 8.23 19.83
CA VAL A 118 -8.27 6.86 20.29
C VAL A 118 -7.42 5.77 19.65
N ILE A 119 -6.88 6.00 18.44
CA ILE A 119 -5.98 5.09 17.75
C ILE A 119 -4.59 5.73 17.62
N PRO A 120 -3.49 5.01 17.89
CA PRO A 120 -2.14 5.54 17.76
C PRO A 120 -1.85 6.11 16.37
N ASP A 121 -1.28 7.31 16.32
CA ASP A 121 -0.88 8.02 15.10
C ASP A 121 -0.02 7.17 14.13
N LYS A 122 0.88 6.34 14.67
CA LYS A 122 1.69 5.40 13.87
C LYS A 122 0.83 4.45 13.03
N LEU A 123 -0.26 3.93 13.62
CA LEU A 123 -1.13 2.96 12.95
C LEU A 123 -1.99 3.64 11.88
N LEU A 124 -2.47 4.86 12.15
CA LEU A 124 -3.21 5.67 11.18
C LEU A 124 -2.34 5.99 9.95
N LYS A 125 -1.10 6.42 10.15
CA LYS A 125 -0.15 6.75 9.07
C LYS A 125 0.28 5.54 8.24
N GLU A 126 0.21 4.34 8.79
CA GLU A 126 0.53 3.10 8.08
C GLU A 126 -0.62 2.61 7.21
N ARG A 127 -1.88 2.84 7.64
CA ARG A 127 -3.07 2.22 7.04
C ARG A 127 -3.93 3.14 6.19
N LEU A 128 -3.88 4.45 6.41
CA LEU A 128 -4.66 5.43 5.66
C LEU A 128 -3.87 6.01 4.48
N GLU A 129 -4.58 6.39 3.43
CA GLU A 129 -3.97 7.05 2.27
C GLU A 129 -3.43 8.44 2.60
N ILE A 130 -2.34 8.82 1.92
CA ILE A 130 -1.66 10.10 2.14
C ILE A 130 -2.57 11.28 1.82
N ASP A 131 -3.39 11.17 0.77
CA ASP A 131 -4.31 12.22 0.35
C ASP A 131 -5.36 12.48 1.44
N THR A 132 -5.93 11.42 2.02
CA THR A 132 -6.89 11.50 3.14
C THR A 132 -6.26 12.06 4.41
N LEU A 133 -5.01 11.67 4.73
CA LEU A 133 -4.26 12.24 5.85
C LEU A 133 -3.96 13.73 5.67
N GLN A 134 -3.82 14.19 4.41
CA GLN A 134 -3.69 15.62 4.11
C GLN A 134 -5.04 16.34 4.25
N ASP A 135 -6.12 15.78 3.71
CA ASP A 135 -7.47 16.36 3.79
C ASP A 135 -7.97 16.45 5.24
N ALA A 136 -7.63 15.48 6.10
CA ALA A 136 -7.87 15.51 7.53
C ALA A 136 -7.00 16.54 8.29
N GLY A 137 -5.98 17.10 7.63
CA GLY A 137 -5.05 18.04 8.22
C GLY A 137 -4.04 17.41 9.20
N THR A 138 -3.97 16.08 9.25
CA THR A 138 -3.05 15.28 10.07
C THR A 138 -1.62 15.37 9.54
N VAL A 139 -1.46 15.41 8.21
CA VAL A 139 -0.17 15.60 7.54
C VAL A 139 -0.15 16.98 6.87
N LYS A 140 0.49 17.96 7.53
CA LYS A 140 0.89 19.19 6.86
C LYS A 140 2.21 18.93 6.16
N ASN A 141 2.28 18.67 4.84
CA ASN A 141 3.48 19.07 4.11
C ASN A 141 3.51 18.89 2.58
N LYS A 142 3.75 20.01 1.88
CA LYS A 142 4.45 20.06 0.58
C LYS A 142 5.75 19.24 0.59
N ILE A 143 6.45 19.12 1.72
CA ILE A 143 7.70 18.35 1.86
C ILE A 143 7.47 16.84 1.63
N PHE A 144 6.31 16.29 2.02
CA PHE A 144 6.02 14.87 1.81
C PHE A 144 5.83 14.58 0.33
N TYR A 145 4.99 15.33 -0.38
CA TYR A 145 4.85 15.20 -1.84
C TYR A 145 6.15 15.45 -2.58
N THR A 146 6.93 16.44 -2.15
CA THR A 146 8.26 16.69 -2.73
C THR A 146 9.17 15.48 -2.56
N LYS A 147 9.16 14.80 -1.40
CA LYS A 147 9.93 13.57 -1.17
C LYS A 147 9.36 12.39 -1.97
N PHE A 148 8.04 12.21 -1.99
CA PHE A 148 7.36 11.16 -2.76
C PHE A 148 7.67 11.27 -4.25
N ILE A 149 7.49 12.46 -4.83
CA ILE A 149 7.84 12.77 -6.22
C ILE A 149 9.33 12.50 -6.44
N LYS A 150 10.23 12.99 -5.58
CA LYS A 150 11.68 12.72 -5.71
C LYS A 150 12.01 11.23 -5.69
N ILE A 151 11.39 10.44 -4.81
CA ILE A 151 11.61 8.99 -4.73
C ILE A 151 11.08 8.31 -6.00
N LYS A 152 9.85 8.63 -6.41
CA LYS A 152 9.22 8.06 -7.61
C LYS A 152 10.02 8.43 -8.85
N THR A 153 10.35 9.69 -9.06
CA THR A 153 11.20 10.14 -10.17
C THR A 153 12.57 9.48 -10.13
N LYS A 154 13.21 9.36 -8.95
CA LYS A 154 14.48 8.62 -8.83
C LYS A 154 14.32 7.13 -9.15
N LEU A 155 13.19 6.50 -8.82
CA LEU A 155 12.94 5.10 -9.15
C LEU A 155 12.72 4.90 -10.66
N TYR A 156 11.92 5.76 -11.29
CA TYR A 156 11.55 5.63 -12.71
C TYR A 156 12.60 6.16 -13.69
N TYR A 157 13.32 7.23 -13.34
CA TYR A 157 14.24 7.90 -14.26
C TYR A 157 15.72 7.66 -13.94
N LYS A 158 16.06 7.06 -12.79
CA LYS A 158 17.45 6.64 -12.55
C LYS A 158 17.69 5.35 -13.32
N GLN A 159 18.35 5.47 -14.46
CA GLN A 159 18.86 4.32 -15.18
C GLN A 159 19.81 3.54 -14.26
N ARG A 160 19.58 2.22 -14.11
CA ARG A 160 20.57 1.34 -13.48
C ARG A 160 21.75 1.24 -14.44
N ARG A 161 22.76 2.08 -14.22
CA ARG A 161 24.09 1.94 -14.83
C ARG A 161 25.03 1.49 -13.72
N PHE A 162 25.53 0.27 -13.84
CA PHE A 162 26.56 -0.25 -12.94
C PHE A 162 27.90 0.30 -13.42
N ASN A 163 28.27 1.46 -12.87
CA ASN A 163 29.48 2.18 -13.29
C ASN A 163 30.70 1.80 -12.44
N LEU A 164 30.48 1.07 -11.36
CA LEU A 164 31.51 0.65 -10.42
C LEU A 164 31.67 -0.87 -10.47
N PHE A 165 32.92 -1.35 -10.38
CA PHE A 165 33.26 -2.78 -10.40
C PHE A 165 32.52 -3.60 -9.32
N ARG A 166 32.24 -2.98 -8.17
CA ARG A 166 31.51 -3.64 -7.07
C ARG A 166 30.02 -3.82 -7.33
N GLU A 167 29.46 -3.07 -8.27
CA GLU A 167 28.05 -3.12 -8.62
C GLU A 167 27.76 -4.25 -9.62
N GLU A 168 28.72 -4.62 -10.47
CA GLU A 168 28.59 -5.65 -11.51
C GLU A 168 29.97 -6.25 -11.84
N SER A 169 30.54 -7.04 -10.92
CA SER A 169 31.92 -7.53 -11.08
C SER A 169 32.10 -8.54 -12.24
N GLU A 170 31.02 -9.17 -12.69
CA GLU A 170 31.05 -10.21 -13.72
C GLU A 170 31.31 -9.63 -15.11
N GLY A 171 30.52 -8.65 -15.55
CA GLY A 171 30.68 -8.02 -16.87
C GLY A 171 31.98 -7.22 -16.97
N TYR A 172 32.44 -6.58 -15.90
CA TYR A 172 33.80 -5.99 -15.89
C TYR A 172 34.90 -7.06 -16.01
N ALA A 173 34.76 -8.23 -15.37
CA ALA A 173 35.73 -9.32 -15.50
C ALA A 173 35.73 -9.92 -16.92
N LYS A 174 34.56 -10.10 -17.53
CA LYS A 174 34.42 -10.52 -18.94
C LYS A 174 35.06 -9.50 -19.88
N LEU A 175 34.83 -8.21 -19.68
CA LEU A 175 35.44 -7.14 -20.49
C LEU A 175 36.97 -7.15 -20.39
N ILE A 176 37.52 -7.27 -19.17
CA ILE A 176 38.96 -7.36 -18.97
C ILE A 176 39.52 -8.61 -19.67
N THR A 177 38.82 -9.74 -19.59
CA THR A 177 39.25 -11.00 -20.21
C THR A 177 39.28 -10.89 -21.74
N GLU A 178 38.22 -10.36 -22.35
CA GLU A 178 38.16 -10.14 -23.81
C GLU A 178 39.21 -9.12 -24.29
N LEU A 179 39.50 -8.08 -23.49
CA LEU A 179 40.53 -7.09 -23.82
C LEU A 179 41.97 -7.63 -23.73
N ASN A 180 42.20 -8.72 -23.00
CA ASN A 180 43.52 -9.33 -22.83
C ASN A 180 43.77 -10.50 -23.81
N GLN A 181 42.87 -10.76 -24.75
CA GLN A 181 43.09 -11.79 -25.77
C GLN A 181 44.10 -11.33 -26.84
N ASP A 182 44.84 -12.29 -27.41
CA ASP A 182 45.76 -12.01 -28.52
C ASP A 182 44.96 -11.72 -29.81
N PHE A 183 44.88 -10.44 -30.20
CA PHE A 183 44.08 -9.98 -31.33
C PHE A 183 44.70 -10.27 -32.72
N GLY A 184 45.49 -11.35 -32.84
CA GLY A 184 46.43 -11.58 -33.94
C GLY A 184 45.90 -11.34 -35.36
N ALA A 185 44.69 -11.82 -35.69
CA ALA A 185 44.06 -11.66 -37.01
C ALA A 185 42.63 -11.08 -36.98
N SER A 186 42.18 -10.62 -35.81
CA SER A 186 40.81 -10.15 -35.61
C SER A 186 40.66 -8.72 -36.13
N SER A 187 39.65 -8.48 -36.97
CA SER A 187 39.31 -7.13 -37.42
C SER A 187 38.91 -6.28 -36.21
N SER A 188 39.42 -5.05 -36.12
CA SER A 188 39.09 -4.08 -35.07
C SER A 188 37.57 -3.86 -34.91
N VAL A 189 36.81 -4.09 -35.98
CA VAL A 189 35.35 -4.04 -36.00
C VAL A 189 34.72 -5.14 -35.13
N ALA A 190 35.25 -6.36 -35.17
CA ALA A 190 34.71 -7.49 -34.40
C ALA A 190 34.92 -7.28 -32.89
N ILE A 191 36.09 -6.77 -32.50
CA ILE A 191 36.41 -6.46 -31.09
C ILE A 191 35.48 -5.35 -30.57
N LEU A 192 35.21 -4.33 -31.38
CA LEU A 192 34.28 -3.26 -31.01
C LEU A 192 32.85 -3.76 -30.79
N ASP A 193 32.40 -4.76 -31.55
CA ASP A 193 31.05 -5.31 -31.39
C ASP A 193 30.94 -6.20 -30.13
N ILE A 194 32.01 -6.94 -29.79
CA ILE A 194 32.12 -7.66 -28.51
C ILE A 194 32.07 -6.70 -27.33
N ILE A 195 32.86 -5.62 -27.37
CA ILE A 195 32.88 -4.60 -26.30
C ILE A 195 31.51 -3.92 -26.15
N LYS A 196 30.83 -3.58 -27.25
CA LYS A 196 29.48 -3.00 -27.20
C LYS A 196 28.46 -3.97 -26.61
N SER A 197 28.57 -5.26 -26.94
CA SER A 197 27.69 -6.30 -26.40
C SER A 197 27.86 -6.41 -24.87
N LEU A 198 29.10 -6.48 -24.40
CA LEU A 198 29.44 -6.53 -22.97
C LEU A 198 29.01 -5.26 -22.22
N ILE A 199 29.21 -4.07 -22.80
CA ILE A 199 28.71 -2.81 -22.22
C ILE A 199 27.17 -2.82 -22.13
N GLY A 200 26.49 -3.43 -23.11
CA GLY A 200 25.05 -3.66 -23.09
C GLY A 200 24.60 -4.55 -21.93
N GLU A 201 25.36 -5.60 -21.62
CA GLU A 201 25.15 -6.52 -20.49
C GLU A 201 25.35 -5.78 -19.15
N ILE A 202 26.46 -5.06 -18.99
CA ILE A 202 26.81 -4.28 -17.77
C ILE A 202 25.78 -3.15 -17.53
N CYS A 203 25.28 -2.51 -18.59
CA CYS A 203 24.34 -1.37 -18.46
C CYS A 203 22.86 -1.77 -18.49
N GLY A 204 22.53 -3.07 -18.55
CA GLY A 204 21.15 -3.57 -18.58
C GLY A 204 20.36 -3.16 -19.83
N ASN A 205 21.03 -2.93 -20.96
CA ASN A 205 20.44 -2.50 -22.23
C ASN A 205 20.70 -3.54 -23.34
N SER A 206 20.38 -4.81 -23.08
CA SER A 206 20.57 -5.91 -24.04
C SER A 206 19.81 -5.71 -25.36
N GLU A 207 18.68 -4.99 -25.35
CA GLU A 207 17.85 -4.77 -26.55
C GLU A 207 18.44 -3.80 -27.58
N LYS A 208 19.35 -2.90 -27.20
CA LYS A 208 19.97 -1.95 -28.15
C LYS A 208 21.23 -2.46 -28.84
N TYR A 209 21.84 -3.53 -28.32
CA TYR A 209 23.12 -4.06 -28.80
C TYR A 209 23.08 -5.57 -29.13
N GLY A 210 21.96 -6.26 -28.86
CA GLY A 210 21.79 -7.69 -29.08
C GLY A 210 21.11 -8.05 -30.41
N LYS A 211 21.85 -8.00 -31.51
CA LYS A 211 21.60 -8.90 -32.66
C LYS A 211 22.93 -9.28 -33.31
N SER A 212 23.59 -10.30 -32.76
CA SER A 212 24.36 -11.32 -33.50
C SER A 212 25.14 -12.20 -32.53
N SER A 213 24.52 -13.28 -32.03
CA SER A 213 25.26 -14.43 -31.50
C SER A 213 24.35 -15.67 -31.44
N SER A 214 23.81 -16.06 -32.59
CA SER A 214 23.46 -17.46 -32.82
C SER A 214 24.60 -18.08 -33.62
N GLY A 215 25.37 -18.96 -32.98
CA GLY A 215 26.31 -19.84 -33.65
C GLY A 215 27.76 -19.78 -33.16
N ILE A 216 28.01 -20.30 -31.95
CA ILE A 216 29.28 -20.99 -31.70
C ILE A 216 28.93 -22.46 -31.58
N GLY A 217 29.12 -23.16 -32.70
CA GLY A 217 28.92 -24.59 -32.82
C GLY A 217 29.95 -25.35 -32.00
N THR A 218 29.43 -26.37 -31.32
CA THR A 218 30.13 -27.42 -30.61
C THR A 218 31.27 -28.00 -31.44
N ILE A 219 32.49 -27.98 -30.90
CA ILE A 219 33.63 -28.70 -31.46
C ILE A 219 33.48 -30.15 -30.99
N ASP A 220 32.97 -31.01 -31.86
CA ASP A 220 32.84 -32.44 -31.59
C ASP A 220 34.22 -33.12 -31.73
N SER A 221 34.53 -33.98 -30.78
CA SER A 221 35.78 -34.74 -30.68
C SER A 221 35.51 -36.19 -31.10
N GLY A 222 36.09 -36.62 -32.21
CA GLY A 222 36.13 -38.00 -32.68
C GLY A 222 36.61 -37.98 -34.14
N GLY A 223 37.74 -38.55 -34.53
CA GLY A 223 38.25 -39.87 -34.17
C GLY A 223 38.15 -40.75 -35.41
N ASN A 224 39.09 -40.59 -36.36
CA ASN A 224 39.90 -41.65 -36.98
C ASN A 224 40.93 -41.01 -37.93
#